data_AF-A0A529KBL6-F1
#
_entry.id   AF-A0A529KBL6-F1
#
_cell.length_a   1.000
_cell.length_b   1.000
_cell.length_c   1.000
_cell.angle_alpha   90.00
_cell.angle_beta   90.00
_cell.angle_gamma   90.00
#
_symmetry.space_group_name_H-M   'P 1'
#
loop_
_entity.id
_entity.type
_entity.pdbx_description
1 polymer ?
#
loop_
_entity_poly.entity_id
_entity_poly.type
_entity_poly.pdbx_seq_one_letter_code
_entity_poly.pdbx_strand_id
1 'polypeptide(L)'
;HNVTLSAVSRAPLAKLQAYKRRMGWTFPWASSHGGDFNFDFDVSFTEEQQREEGIEYNYVREAPLAEIPSRTTADGSATFAAMSGTDMATYTRERPGMSAFVIEDGVVYHAYSTYARGLDGLWGMYQWLDRAPRGRNETGVWWRRHDEYGQG
;
A
#
# COMPACT_ATOMS: atom_id res chain seq x y z
N HIS A 1 8.08 -24.10 10.37
CA HIS A 1 7.11 -23.02 10.62
C HIS A 1 6.17 -22.92 9.44
N ASN A 2 4.86 -22.87 9.69
CA ASN A 2 3.87 -22.62 8.65
C ASN A 2 3.67 -21.10 8.55
N VAL A 3 3.98 -20.52 7.40
CA VAL A 3 3.89 -19.07 7.17
C VAL A 3 3.07 -18.85 5.90
N THR A 4 2.12 -17.91 5.95
CA THR A 4 1.29 -17.53 4.81
C THR A 4 1.35 -16.03 4.62
N LEU A 5 1.59 -15.59 3.38
CA LEU A 5 1.41 -14.19 2.98
C LEU A 5 -0.02 -14.01 2.49
N SER A 6 -0.72 -13.00 3.02
CA SER A 6 -2.03 -12.57 2.53
C SER A 6 -2.01 -11.07 2.28
N ALA A 7 -2.68 -10.64 1.21
CA ALA A 7 -3.02 -9.24 1.01
C ALA A 7 -4.34 -8.91 1.73
N VAL A 8 -4.50 -7.67 2.14
CA VAL A 8 -5.76 -7.12 2.69
C VAL A 8 -6.01 -5.77 2.04
N SER A 9 -7.25 -5.50 1.62
CA SER A 9 -7.64 -4.19 1.07
C SER A 9 -9.08 -3.85 1.42
N ARG A 10 -9.38 -2.56 1.49
CA ARG A 10 -10.72 -2.05 1.88
C ARG A 10 -11.79 -2.08 0.79
N ALA A 11 -11.43 -2.51 -0.41
CA ALA A 11 -12.40 -2.61 -1.49
C ALA A 11 -13.36 -3.81 -1.26
N PRO A 12 -14.62 -3.74 -1.73
CA PRO A 12 -15.55 -4.86 -1.65
C PRO A 12 -14.95 -6.15 -2.24
N LEU A 13 -15.21 -7.29 -1.59
CA LEU A 13 -14.60 -8.58 -1.97
C LEU A 13 -14.78 -8.93 -3.45
N ALA A 14 -15.95 -8.66 -4.03
CA ALA A 14 -16.21 -8.92 -5.44
C ALA A 14 -15.26 -8.13 -6.38
N LYS A 15 -14.93 -6.88 -6.04
CA LYS A 15 -13.99 -6.04 -6.78
C LYS A 15 -12.57 -6.61 -6.69
N LEU A 16 -12.15 -7.03 -5.50
CA LEU A 16 -10.83 -7.65 -5.27
C LEU A 16 -10.70 -8.96 -6.05
N GLN A 17 -11.71 -9.83 -6.00
CA GLN A 17 -11.70 -11.09 -6.72
C GLN A 17 -11.67 -10.91 -8.24
N ALA A 18 -12.43 -9.94 -8.78
CA ALA A 18 -12.39 -9.63 -10.20
C ALA A 18 -10.99 -9.14 -10.62
N TYR A 19 -10.38 -8.25 -9.84
CA TYR A 19 -9.04 -7.75 -10.12
C TYR A 19 -7.97 -8.85 -9.97
N LYS A 20 -8.06 -9.70 -8.94
CA LYS A 20 -7.20 -10.87 -8.75
C LYS A 20 -7.21 -11.79 -9.97
N ARG A 21 -8.40 -12.08 -10.51
CA ARG A 21 -8.58 -12.89 -11.73
C ARG A 21 -7.96 -12.20 -12.95
N ARG A 22 -8.22 -10.91 -13.16
CA ARG A 22 -7.59 -10.11 -14.25
C ARG A 22 -6.08 -10.21 -14.20
N MET A 23 -5.50 -10.14 -12.99
CA MET A 23 -4.05 -10.11 -12.80
C MET A 23 -3.41 -11.51 -12.72
N GLY A 24 -4.19 -12.59 -12.79
CA GLY A 24 -3.68 -13.97 -12.68
C GLY A 24 -3.03 -14.28 -11.32
N TRP A 25 -3.31 -13.49 -10.27
CA TRP A 25 -2.65 -13.64 -8.97
C TRP A 25 -3.22 -14.81 -8.18
N THR A 26 -2.36 -15.50 -7.42
CA THR A 26 -2.74 -16.69 -6.65
C THR A 26 -2.78 -16.47 -5.14
N PHE A 27 -2.06 -15.47 -4.61
CA PHE A 27 -1.99 -15.19 -3.17
C PHE A 27 -3.37 -14.92 -2.54
N PRO A 28 -3.63 -15.33 -1.29
CA PRO A 28 -4.84 -14.96 -0.56
C PRO A 28 -5.02 -13.45 -0.49
N TRP A 29 -6.24 -12.97 -0.74
CA TRP A 29 -6.56 -11.54 -0.68
C TRP A 29 -7.89 -11.35 0.04
N ALA A 30 -7.82 -10.83 1.26
CA ALA A 30 -8.98 -10.56 2.09
C ALA A 30 -9.51 -9.14 1.84
N SER A 31 -10.81 -8.98 2.06
CA SER A 31 -11.46 -7.67 2.09
C SER A 31 -11.65 -7.26 3.55
N SER A 32 -11.24 -6.04 3.89
CA SER A 32 -11.57 -5.38 5.16
C SER A 32 -12.68 -4.34 4.98
N HIS A 33 -13.44 -4.44 3.89
CA HIS A 33 -14.53 -3.51 3.58
C HIS A 33 -15.57 -3.52 4.70
N GLY A 34 -15.89 -2.33 5.23
CA GLY A 34 -16.84 -2.18 6.34
C GLY A 34 -16.27 -2.54 7.72
N GLY A 35 -14.99 -2.92 7.82
CA GLY A 35 -14.30 -3.19 9.08
C GLY A 35 -13.29 -2.10 9.46
N ASP A 36 -12.77 -2.26 10.67
CA ASP A 36 -11.77 -1.42 11.34
C ASP A 36 -10.32 -1.90 11.13
N PHE A 37 -10.11 -3.16 10.74
CA PHE A 37 -8.79 -3.79 10.59
C PHE A 37 -7.68 -2.85 10.07
N ASN A 38 -7.88 -2.15 8.96
CA ASN A 38 -6.84 -1.27 8.41
C ASN A 38 -6.56 -0.03 9.27
N PHE A 39 -7.57 0.49 9.98
CA PHE A 39 -7.40 1.59 10.93
C PHE A 39 -6.63 1.11 12.17
N ASP A 40 -6.91 -0.09 12.67
CA ASP A 40 -6.21 -0.68 13.84
C ASP A 40 -4.70 -0.87 13.63
N PHE A 41 -4.25 -0.89 12.36
CA PHE A 41 -2.85 -1.03 12.00
C PHE A 41 -2.25 0.23 11.35
N ASP A 42 -2.90 1.39 11.51
CA ASP A 42 -2.40 2.71 11.06
C ASP A 42 -2.11 2.76 9.55
N VAL A 43 -2.96 2.12 8.75
CA VAL A 43 -2.85 2.12 7.27
C VAL A 43 -4.10 2.71 6.58
N SER A 44 -5.12 3.05 7.35
CA SER A 44 -6.28 3.82 6.86
C SER A 44 -6.69 4.87 7.89
N PHE A 45 -7.17 6.01 7.41
CA PHE A 45 -7.51 7.15 8.26
C PHE A 45 -8.89 7.72 7.93
N THR A 46 -9.56 8.28 8.93
CA THR A 46 -10.84 8.97 8.74
C THR A 46 -10.62 10.34 8.08
N GLU A 47 -11.70 10.95 7.60
CA GLU A 47 -11.63 12.32 7.06
C GLU A 47 -11.25 13.35 8.12
N GLU A 48 -11.75 13.18 9.34
CA GLU A 48 -11.46 14.04 10.50
C GLU A 48 -9.99 13.93 10.90
N GLN A 49 -9.45 12.70 11.01
CA GLN A 49 -8.03 12.48 11.27
C GLN A 49 -7.14 13.16 10.22
N GLN A 50 -7.49 13.01 8.94
CA GLN A 50 -6.74 13.63 7.86
C GLN A 50 -6.80 15.17 7.89
N ARG A 51 -7.96 15.75 8.21
CA ARG A 51 -8.24 17.18 8.03
C ARG A 51 -7.96 18.02 9.28
N GLU A 52 -8.16 17.46 10.47
CA GLU A 52 -8.27 18.24 11.70
C GLU A 52 -7.33 17.74 12.80
N GLU A 53 -7.22 16.43 13.00
CA GLU A 53 -6.48 15.88 14.15
C GLU A 53 -5.00 15.62 13.84
N GLY A 54 -4.72 15.08 12.65
CA GLY A 54 -3.45 14.47 12.26
C GLY A 54 -3.54 12.94 12.28
N ILE A 55 -2.50 12.25 11.77
CA ILE A 55 -2.45 10.79 11.68
C ILE A 55 -1.20 10.23 12.35
N GLU A 56 -1.27 8.99 12.85
CA GLU A 56 -0.08 8.21 13.19
C GLU A 56 0.29 7.37 11.97
N TYR A 57 1.51 7.54 11.47
CA TYR A 57 2.00 6.72 10.36
C TYR A 57 3.51 6.60 10.42
N ASN A 58 4.02 5.38 10.20
CA ASN A 58 5.46 5.12 10.19
C ASN A 58 6.18 5.61 11.48
N TYR A 59 5.57 5.33 12.64
CA TYR A 59 6.05 5.66 13.99
C TYR A 59 6.20 7.17 14.27
N VAL A 60 5.52 8.01 13.49
CA VAL A 60 5.56 9.46 13.62
C VAL A 60 4.13 10.01 13.51
N ARG A 61 3.84 11.01 14.34
CA ARG A 61 2.64 11.83 14.21
C ARG A 61 2.81 12.80 13.04
N GLU A 62 1.99 12.64 12.00
CA GLU A 62 1.87 13.62 10.91
C GLU A 62 0.80 14.66 11.27
N ALA A 63 1.06 15.93 10.95
CA ALA A 63 0.08 17.00 11.10
C ALA A 63 -1.11 16.82 10.13
N PRO A 64 -2.27 17.42 10.42
CA PRO A 64 -3.38 17.45 9.48
C PRO A 64 -2.96 17.97 8.11
N LEU A 65 -3.47 17.35 7.04
CA LEU A 65 -3.19 17.69 5.65
C LEU A 65 -1.68 17.74 5.30
N ALA A 66 -0.84 16.99 6.01
CA ALA A 66 0.57 16.86 5.68
C ALA A 66 0.75 16.38 4.22
N GLU A 67 1.65 17.05 3.50
CA GLU A 67 2.00 16.65 2.14
C GLU A 67 2.80 15.35 2.15
N ILE A 68 2.48 14.43 1.23
CA ILE A 68 3.29 13.23 1.00
C ILE A 68 4.30 13.55 -0.11
N PRO A 69 5.59 13.73 0.20
CA PRO A 69 6.59 13.98 -0.82
C PRO A 69 6.74 12.74 -1.71
N SER A 70 6.67 12.94 -3.03
CA SER A 70 6.99 11.91 -4.01
C SER A 70 8.33 12.22 -4.66
N ARG A 71 9.20 11.22 -4.75
CA ARG A 71 10.44 11.30 -5.54
C ARG A 71 10.25 10.79 -6.98
N THR A 72 9.10 10.20 -7.27
CA THR A 72 8.81 9.54 -8.55
C THR A 72 7.94 10.43 -9.45
N THR A 73 7.10 11.29 -8.85
CA THR A 73 6.13 12.13 -9.57
C THR A 73 6.26 13.57 -9.08
N ALA A 74 6.44 14.51 -10.01
CA ALA A 74 6.53 15.93 -9.69
C ALA A 74 5.23 16.45 -9.03
N ASP A 75 4.08 15.91 -9.43
CA ASP A 75 2.75 16.28 -8.90
C ASP A 75 2.40 15.53 -7.59
N GLY A 76 3.39 14.97 -6.90
CA GLY A 76 3.19 14.28 -5.62
C GLY A 76 2.24 13.09 -5.75
N SER A 77 1.21 13.06 -4.91
CA SER A 77 0.23 11.96 -4.86
C SER A 77 -0.82 11.99 -5.98
N ALA A 78 -0.92 13.08 -6.76
CA ALA A 78 -1.99 13.25 -7.76
C ALA A 78 -1.97 12.16 -8.85
N THR A 79 -0.80 11.87 -9.40
CA THR A 79 -0.64 10.82 -10.43
C THR A 79 -1.06 9.46 -9.89
N PHE A 80 -0.66 9.12 -8.66
CA PHE A 80 -0.99 7.82 -8.06
C PHE A 80 -2.47 7.70 -7.70
N ALA A 81 -3.10 8.78 -7.24
CA ALA A 81 -4.55 8.83 -7.02
C ALA A 81 -5.30 8.54 -8.33
N ALA A 82 -4.93 9.22 -9.42
CA ALA A 82 -5.53 9.00 -10.74
C ALA A 82 -5.33 7.56 -11.24
N MET A 83 -4.12 6.99 -11.10
CA MET A 83 -3.82 5.60 -11.47
C MET A 83 -4.62 4.57 -10.66
N SER A 84 -4.94 4.91 -9.42
CA SER A 84 -5.78 4.13 -8.50
C SER A 84 -7.27 4.33 -8.74
N GLY A 85 -7.65 5.28 -9.62
CA GLY A 85 -9.03 5.63 -9.94
C GLY A 85 -9.76 6.34 -8.81
N THR A 86 -9.05 7.19 -8.05
CA THR A 86 -9.59 7.92 -6.90
C THR A 86 -9.05 9.36 -6.84
N ASP A 87 -9.62 10.19 -5.96
CA ASP A 87 -9.09 11.53 -5.66
C ASP A 87 -7.92 11.50 -4.67
N MET A 88 -7.19 12.62 -4.57
CA MET A 88 -6.02 12.73 -3.70
C MET A 88 -6.34 12.55 -2.22
N ALA A 89 -7.46 13.08 -1.73
CA ALA A 89 -7.79 12.98 -0.31
C ALA A 89 -8.03 11.52 0.08
N THR A 90 -8.80 10.79 -0.75
CA THR A 90 -9.01 9.35 -0.57
C THR A 90 -7.72 8.56 -0.71
N TYR A 91 -6.86 8.89 -1.69
CA TYR A 91 -5.57 8.22 -1.86
C TYR A 91 -4.66 8.39 -0.64
N THR A 92 -4.54 9.59 -0.07
CA THR A 92 -3.64 9.85 1.05
C THR A 92 -4.18 9.37 2.40
N ARG A 93 -5.48 9.05 2.51
CA ARG A 93 -6.07 8.33 3.66
C ARG A 93 -5.74 6.84 3.67
N GLU A 94 -5.25 6.28 2.57
CA GLU A 94 -4.95 4.85 2.44
C GLU A 94 -3.44 4.67 2.23
N ARG A 95 -2.71 4.23 3.27
CA ARG A 95 -1.25 4.13 3.25
C ARG A 95 -0.79 2.67 3.18
N PRO A 96 0.39 2.39 2.60
CA PRO A 96 0.93 1.03 2.58
C PRO A 96 1.49 0.64 3.96
N GLY A 97 1.28 -0.62 4.34
CA GLY A 97 1.86 -1.24 5.53
C GLY A 97 1.94 -2.77 5.38
N MET A 98 2.78 -3.40 6.19
CA MET A 98 2.84 -4.85 6.36
C MET A 98 2.95 -5.17 7.84
N SER A 99 2.08 -6.04 8.32
CA SER A 99 2.12 -6.58 9.67
C SER A 99 2.41 -8.08 9.66
N ALA A 100 3.07 -8.59 10.70
CA ALA A 100 3.24 -10.01 10.93
C ALA A 100 2.50 -10.41 12.21
N PHE A 101 1.75 -11.49 12.10
CA PHE A 101 1.01 -12.08 13.22
C PHE A 101 1.49 -13.49 13.49
N VAL A 102 1.52 -13.86 14.76
CA VAL A 102 1.84 -15.21 15.22
C VAL A 102 0.64 -15.76 15.97
N ILE A 103 0.32 -17.04 15.74
CA ILE A 103 -0.74 -17.74 16.48
C ILE A 103 -0.08 -18.76 17.40
N GLU A 104 -0.26 -18.59 18.70
CA GLU A 104 0.24 -19.49 19.75
C GLU A 104 -0.90 -19.78 20.72
N ASP A 105 -1.18 -21.07 20.97
CA ASP A 105 -2.26 -21.54 21.86
C ASP A 105 -3.64 -20.91 21.57
N GLY A 106 -3.92 -20.65 20.29
CA GLY A 106 -5.18 -20.03 19.82
C GLY A 106 -5.25 -18.51 19.98
N VAL A 107 -4.19 -17.87 20.50
CA VAL A 107 -4.08 -16.41 20.65
C VAL A 107 -3.30 -15.84 19.47
N VAL A 108 -3.80 -14.74 18.90
CA VAL A 108 -3.14 -14.00 17.81
C VAL A 108 -2.32 -12.86 18.41
N TYR A 109 -1.02 -12.85 18.14
CA TYR A 109 -0.08 -11.81 18.55
C TYR A 109 0.35 -11.00 17.35
N HIS A 110 0.33 -9.66 17.47
CA HIS A 110 0.94 -8.76 16.49
C HIS A 110 2.43 -8.61 16.82
N ALA A 111 3.29 -9.22 16.01
CA ALA A 111 4.73 -9.35 16.30
C ALA A 111 5.59 -8.30 15.59
N TYR A 112 5.07 -7.68 14.54
CA TYR A 112 5.83 -6.75 13.71
C TYR A 112 4.90 -5.90 12.84
N SER A 113 5.26 -4.63 12.64
CA SER A 113 4.72 -3.76 11.59
C SER A 113 5.87 -3.10 10.84
N THR A 114 5.63 -2.76 9.58
CA THR A 114 6.44 -1.80 8.82
C THR A 114 5.60 -1.02 7.83
N TYR A 115 6.06 0.17 7.48
CA TYR A 115 5.34 1.17 6.72
C TYR A 115 6.25 1.82 5.69
N ALA A 116 5.66 2.59 4.77
CA ALA A 116 6.39 3.38 3.78
C ALA A 116 7.52 2.58 3.09
N ARG A 117 8.78 3.03 3.23
CA ARG A 117 9.97 2.41 2.62
C ARG A 117 10.32 1.05 3.22
N GLY A 118 9.75 0.67 4.36
CA GLY A 118 9.89 -0.67 4.92
C GLY A 118 9.31 -1.77 4.00
N LEU A 119 8.38 -1.41 3.12
CA LEU A 119 7.83 -2.33 2.11
C LEU A 119 8.77 -2.57 0.91
N ASP A 120 9.87 -1.81 0.77
CA ASP A 120 10.83 -2.01 -0.32
C ASP A 120 11.40 -3.44 -0.36
N GLY A 121 11.43 -4.14 0.78
CA GLY A 121 11.83 -5.55 0.86
C GLY A 121 10.86 -6.51 0.16
N LEU A 122 9.58 -6.15 0.05
CA LEU A 122 8.57 -6.89 -0.71
C LEU A 122 8.65 -6.55 -2.21
N TRP A 123 9.15 -5.35 -2.53
CA TRP A 123 9.26 -4.87 -3.90
C TRP A 123 10.68 -5.09 -4.45
N GLY A 124 11.00 -6.35 -4.72
CA GLY A 124 12.37 -6.77 -5.06
C GLY A 124 12.99 -6.08 -6.29
N MET A 125 12.18 -5.49 -7.17
CA MET A 125 12.66 -4.86 -8.41
C MET A 125 13.57 -3.64 -8.15
N TYR A 126 13.26 -2.79 -7.16
CA TYR A 126 14.10 -1.62 -6.87
C TYR A 126 15.51 -2.01 -6.42
N GLN A 127 15.64 -3.10 -5.66
CA GLN A 127 16.95 -3.60 -5.23
C GLN A 127 17.82 -3.99 -6.43
N TRP A 128 17.24 -4.52 -7.50
CA TRP A 128 17.97 -4.81 -8.72
C TRP A 128 18.35 -3.55 -9.49
N LEU A 129 17.42 -2.61 -9.65
CA LEU A 129 17.68 -1.37 -10.37
C LEU A 129 18.71 -0.48 -9.67
N ASP A 130 18.74 -0.46 -8.34
CA ASP A 130 19.74 0.28 -7.55
C ASP A 130 21.18 -0.17 -7.82
N ARG A 131 21.37 -1.38 -8.37
CA ARG A 131 22.68 -1.93 -8.76
C ARG A 131 23.00 -1.74 -10.25
N ALA A 132 22.06 -1.24 -11.04
CA ALA A 132 22.30 -0.94 -12.45
C ALA A 132 23.13 0.35 -12.60
N PRO A 133 23.91 0.53 -13.69
CA PRO A 133 24.75 1.72 -13.87
C PRO A 133 24.00 3.07 -13.85
N ARG A 134 22.70 3.09 -14.15
CA ARG A 134 21.84 4.28 -14.10
C ARG A 134 20.95 4.35 -12.84
N GLY A 135 21.16 3.44 -11.89
CA GLY A 135 20.24 3.24 -10.77
C GLY A 135 18.82 2.96 -11.25
N ARG A 136 17.82 3.43 -10.50
CA ARG A 136 16.40 3.33 -10.87
C ARG A 136 16.02 4.11 -12.12
N ASN A 137 16.79 5.14 -12.49
CA ASN A 137 16.54 6.00 -13.64
C ASN A 137 15.06 6.48 -13.73
N GLU A 138 14.45 6.80 -12.58
CA GLU A 138 13.05 7.19 -12.48
C GLU A 138 12.85 8.63 -12.97
N THR A 139 12.10 8.82 -14.05
CA THR A 139 11.66 10.14 -14.54
C THR A 139 10.14 10.31 -14.45
N GLY A 140 9.47 9.41 -13.72
CA GLY A 140 8.02 9.27 -13.70
C GLY A 140 7.59 7.86 -13.29
N VAL A 141 6.28 7.61 -13.29
CA VAL A 141 5.74 6.25 -13.16
C VAL A 141 5.96 5.49 -14.47
N TRP A 142 6.82 4.48 -14.43
CA TRP A 142 7.22 3.73 -15.62
C TRP A 142 6.68 2.30 -15.67
N TRP A 143 6.24 1.75 -14.53
CA TRP A 143 5.64 0.43 -14.47
C TRP A 143 4.18 0.46 -14.89
N ARG A 144 3.75 -0.62 -15.53
CA ARG A 144 2.36 -0.86 -15.95
C ARG A 144 1.84 -2.15 -15.31
N ARG A 145 0.53 -2.35 -15.35
CA ARG A 145 -0.05 -3.66 -15.02
C ARG A 145 0.44 -4.68 -16.05
N HIS A 146 0.57 -5.94 -15.66
CA HIS A 146 1.18 -6.97 -16.50
C HIS A 146 0.51 -7.14 -17.88
N ASP A 147 -0.78 -6.84 -17.98
CA ASP A 147 -1.62 -6.93 -19.19
C ASP A 147 -1.61 -5.65 -20.05
N GLU A 148 -0.87 -4.62 -19.62
CA GLU A 148 -0.76 -3.33 -20.31
C GLU A 148 0.59 -3.14 -21.03
N TYR A 149 1.50 -4.11 -20.91
CA TYR A 149 2.74 -4.12 -21.70
C TYR A 149 2.47 -4.58 -23.13
N GLY A 150 3.15 -3.98 -24.12
CA GLY A 150 3.01 -4.34 -25.54
C GLY A 150 1.75 -3.82 -26.24
N GLN A 151 0.94 -3.01 -25.57
CA GLN A 151 -0.25 -2.35 -26.14
C GLN A 151 0.04 -0.93 -26.66
N GLY A 152 1.26 -0.68 -27.13
CA GLY A 152 1.74 0.62 -27.59
C GLY A 152 2.40 0.55 -28.96
#